data_AF-A0A8S0VZH5-F1
#
_entry.id   AF-A0A8S0VZH5-F1
#
_cell.length_a   1.000
_cell.length_b   1.000
_cell.length_c   1.000
_cell.angle_alpha   90.00
_cell.angle_beta   90.00
_cell.angle_gamma   90.00
#
_symmetry.space_group_name_H-M   'P 1'
#
loop_
_entity.id
_entity.type
_entity.pdbx_description
1 polymer ?
#
loop_
_entity_poly.entity_id
_entity_poly.type
_entity_poly.pdbx_seq_one_letter_code
_entity_poly.pdbx_strand_id
1 'polypeptide(L)'
;MSDKSLCTAIPPILAMVIGNDLYPPKYSNLAGAVADADHFEAYLKGPLAKLSGREPKILSLRNAKRQQILDGFTHLQTEYTEFKDKAAILIFYAGHGARTRKPQEWVEWKTYNDEIELLCPSDIGTIEGGSVVEGIYDRTISALLNQLSEAMGSNITLIMDCCSSGGITRGDEESEDQCIREIFDPPPARAESDKEIWRWSVHDGARGGSAAQGFSGQLHGSHVLLAACGPDEPACESHILKRGLFSMRLLEVLKQEDISNLTYTSLMHKLQLPYKRQTPRCEGHAVNGRLFNNQDCGSDWSFILTHCNNNVITLDAGEAQGITPGSILSFHTSNITDSPVRGHLLVEDVRMFSSTLKALQTEPHFDFPAFFYSKAVTTAGRSISIYCDDRAWLKIVFPLSYIKQAGIVLAKKGQDYDLELVASHGKISFHRQHKLVTSHLERRIRHEVDANDIDTIRRVVCSSRTFYYHLTRQMTDKSEQACRIELTKLEPEYTTSSEEPALVPIGPNIIENEPTTLVVDDTIYGMTIYNESAITLYPFVFYFDPTDLTIEEWYPAPFSLARGSDKSATGSSNHTVNPPLLPHSSLTIGHGASSGVLIYTSNTVLFQHEASIALSSLGH
;
A
#
# COMPACT_ATOMS: atom_id res chain seq x y z
N MET A 1 -25.67 -2.35 -8.80
CA MET A 1 -25.69 -0.87 -8.76
C MET A 1 -25.65 -0.47 -7.29
N SER A 2 -24.50 -0.09 -6.78
CA SER A 2 -24.39 0.58 -5.48
C SER A 2 -24.99 1.99 -5.61
N ASP A 3 -25.73 2.43 -4.60
CA ASP A 3 -26.31 3.77 -4.57
C ASP A 3 -25.19 4.81 -4.47
N LYS A 4 -24.91 5.52 -5.57
CA LYS A 4 -23.82 6.51 -5.66
C LYS A 4 -23.91 7.61 -4.59
N SER A 5 -25.09 7.83 -4.00
CA SER A 5 -25.29 8.80 -2.93
C SER A 5 -24.70 8.37 -1.58
N LEU A 6 -24.53 7.07 -1.34
CA LEU A 6 -23.94 6.53 -0.11
C LEU A 6 -22.40 6.64 -0.10
N CYS A 7 -21.76 6.58 -1.27
CA CYS A 7 -20.29 6.64 -1.42
C CYS A 7 -19.66 8.00 -1.09
N THR A 8 -20.44 9.09 -1.07
CA THR A 8 -19.93 10.46 -0.93
C THR A 8 -20.16 11.05 0.46
N ALA A 9 -21.05 10.46 1.26
CA ALA A 9 -21.34 10.95 2.60
C ALA A 9 -20.25 10.52 3.58
N ILE A 10 -19.74 11.48 4.36
CA ILE A 10 -18.79 11.18 5.44
C ILE A 10 -19.56 10.42 6.55
N PRO A 11 -19.08 9.26 7.00
CA PRO A 11 -19.70 8.49 8.07
C PRO A 11 -19.64 9.23 9.42
N PRO A 12 -20.37 8.76 10.45
CA PRO A 12 -20.09 9.18 11.83
C PRO A 12 -18.60 9.02 12.17
N ILE A 13 -18.05 9.95 12.93
CA ILE A 13 -16.64 9.93 13.32
C ILE A 13 -16.53 9.61 14.80
N LEU A 14 -15.77 8.56 15.10
CA LEU A 14 -15.24 8.28 16.43
C LEU A 14 -13.76 8.64 16.42
N ALA A 15 -13.25 9.32 17.44
CA ALA A 15 -11.84 9.67 17.49
C ALA A 15 -11.25 9.53 18.88
N MET A 16 -10.00 9.09 18.94
CA MET A 16 -9.14 9.17 20.12
C MET A 16 -7.95 10.06 19.76
N VAL A 17 -7.80 11.19 20.46
CA VAL A 17 -6.82 12.22 20.12
C VAL A 17 -5.89 12.44 21.30
N ILE A 18 -4.63 12.02 21.15
CA ILE A 18 -3.59 11.97 22.18
C ILE A 18 -2.50 12.98 21.84
N GLY A 19 -2.15 13.83 22.80
CA GLY A 19 -1.01 14.75 22.72
C GLY A 19 -0.23 14.78 24.03
N ASN A 20 1.07 14.44 23.99
CA ASN A 20 1.92 14.35 25.18
C ASN A 20 3.14 15.27 25.07
N ASP A 21 3.13 16.35 25.85
CA ASP A 21 4.22 17.31 26.00
C ASP A 21 5.10 17.00 27.21
N LEU A 22 4.49 16.52 28.29
CA LEU A 22 5.13 16.39 29.60
C LEU A 22 5.55 14.95 29.86
N TYR A 23 6.82 14.80 30.22
CA TYR A 23 7.45 13.54 30.58
C TYR A 23 8.24 13.68 31.90
N PRO A 24 8.61 12.56 32.55
CA PRO A 24 9.41 12.63 33.76
C PRO A 24 10.78 13.28 33.52
N PRO A 25 11.42 13.88 34.55
CA PRO A 25 12.63 14.71 34.38
C PRO A 25 13.85 14.04 33.71
N LYS A 26 13.85 12.70 33.57
CA LYS A 26 14.87 11.95 32.83
C LYS A 26 14.78 12.23 31.32
N TYR A 27 13.61 12.61 30.82
CA TYR A 27 13.32 12.81 29.41
C TYR A 27 12.97 14.27 29.14
N SER A 28 13.26 14.73 27.92
CA SER A 28 12.90 16.07 27.48
C SER A 28 11.38 16.21 27.35
N ASN A 29 10.88 17.42 27.61
CA ASN A 29 9.50 17.75 27.28
C ASN A 29 9.40 18.24 25.83
N LEU A 30 8.25 18.00 25.23
CA LEU A 30 7.86 18.61 23.96
C LEU A 30 7.03 19.88 24.22
N ALA A 31 6.93 20.74 23.22
CA ALA A 31 6.17 21.98 23.28
C ALA A 31 4.98 22.01 22.31
N GLY A 32 4.91 21.07 21.36
CA GLY A 32 3.93 21.11 20.28
C GLY A 32 2.97 19.93 20.18
N ALA A 33 3.14 18.86 20.96
CA ALA A 33 2.34 17.65 20.80
C ALA A 33 0.90 17.82 21.32
N VAL A 34 0.73 18.48 22.49
CA VAL A 34 -0.60 18.88 22.97
C VAL A 34 -1.26 19.86 22.00
N ALA A 35 -0.49 20.82 21.49
CA ALA A 35 -1.00 21.79 20.52
C ALA A 35 -1.46 21.11 19.22
N ASP A 36 -0.72 20.13 18.70
CA ASP A 36 -1.14 19.34 17.53
C ASP A 36 -2.45 18.60 17.77
N ALA A 37 -2.58 17.93 18.91
CA ALA A 37 -3.80 17.24 19.31
C ALA A 37 -5.00 18.20 19.39
N ASP A 38 -4.82 19.39 19.99
CA ASP A 38 -5.87 20.41 20.06
C ASP A 38 -6.28 20.94 18.68
N HIS A 39 -5.33 21.16 17.77
CA HIS A 39 -5.62 21.62 16.43
C HIS A 39 -6.29 20.54 15.57
N PHE A 40 -5.92 19.27 15.75
CA PHE A 40 -6.58 18.15 15.10
C PHE A 40 -8.02 18.00 15.60
N GLU A 41 -8.23 18.05 16.93
CA GLU A 41 -9.57 18.05 17.52
C GLU A 41 -10.44 19.22 17.04
N ALA A 42 -9.86 20.42 16.93
CA ALA A 42 -10.54 21.59 16.38
C ALA A 42 -10.91 21.42 14.90
N TYR A 43 -10.08 20.71 14.12
CA TYR A 43 -10.41 20.33 12.75
C TYR A 43 -11.61 19.38 12.70
N LEU A 44 -11.63 18.35 13.57
CA LEU A 44 -12.72 17.39 13.66
C LEU A 44 -14.05 18.08 14.03
N LYS A 45 -14.05 18.92 15.08
CA LYS A 45 -15.25 19.63 15.57
C LYS A 45 -15.69 20.80 14.68
N GLY A 46 -14.81 21.30 13.82
CA GLY A 46 -15.07 22.46 12.98
C GLY A 46 -15.29 22.08 11.52
N PRO A 47 -14.27 22.18 10.65
CA PRO A 47 -14.35 21.82 9.24
C PRO A 47 -15.00 20.45 8.97
N LEU A 48 -14.56 19.38 9.65
CA LEU A 48 -15.05 18.03 9.36
C LEU A 48 -16.51 17.83 9.83
N ALA A 49 -16.87 18.32 11.01
CA ALA A 49 -18.26 18.29 11.50
C ALA A 49 -19.22 19.02 10.55
N LYS A 50 -18.80 20.18 10.02
CA LYS A 50 -19.58 20.93 9.02
C LYS A 50 -19.77 20.15 7.72
N LEU A 51 -18.72 19.47 7.24
CA LEU A 51 -18.77 18.66 6.01
C LEU A 51 -19.63 17.40 6.18
N SER A 52 -19.52 16.72 7.33
CA SER A 52 -20.29 15.49 7.61
C SER A 52 -21.73 15.77 8.05
N GLY A 53 -22.03 17.00 8.50
CA GLY A 53 -23.31 17.38 9.10
C GLY A 53 -23.55 16.73 10.46
N ARG A 54 -22.50 16.19 11.12
CA ARG A 54 -22.58 15.45 12.38
C ARG A 54 -21.45 15.85 13.32
N GLU A 55 -21.75 15.90 14.62
CA GLU A 55 -20.74 16.10 15.65
C GLU A 55 -19.92 14.81 15.86
N PRO A 56 -18.58 14.87 15.85
CA PRO A 56 -17.74 13.72 16.13
C PRO A 56 -17.79 13.33 17.63
N LYS A 57 -17.63 12.05 17.93
CA LYS A 57 -17.39 11.57 19.30
C LYS A 57 -15.88 11.50 19.52
N ILE A 58 -15.36 12.31 20.45
CA ILE A 58 -13.90 12.46 20.65
C ILE A 58 -13.52 12.13 22.09
N LEU A 59 -12.58 11.21 22.25
CA LEU A 59 -11.84 10.99 23.48
C LEU A 59 -10.54 11.81 23.44
N SER A 60 -10.50 12.90 24.20
CA SER A 60 -9.36 13.82 24.25
C SER A 60 -8.42 13.46 25.40
N LEU A 61 -7.20 13.08 25.06
CA LEU A 61 -6.17 12.66 26.00
C LEU A 61 -4.98 13.63 25.90
N ARG A 62 -4.63 14.32 27.00
CA ARG A 62 -3.51 15.28 27.06
C ARG A 62 -2.56 14.90 28.17
N ASN A 63 -1.27 14.78 27.86
CA ASN A 63 -0.26 14.24 28.76
C ASN A 63 -0.76 12.94 29.40
N ALA A 64 -1.24 12.05 28.53
CA ALA A 64 -1.95 10.85 28.91
C ALA A 64 -1.00 9.78 29.44
N LYS A 65 -1.36 9.25 30.61
CA LYS A 65 -0.70 8.11 31.21
C LYS A 65 -0.91 6.85 30.39
N ARG A 66 -0.04 5.86 30.60
CA ARG A 66 -0.10 4.56 29.92
C ARG A 66 -1.49 3.94 29.99
N GLN A 67 -2.04 3.82 31.20
CA GLN A 67 -3.35 3.19 31.39
C GLN A 67 -4.49 3.95 30.71
N GLN A 68 -4.45 5.28 30.69
CA GLN A 68 -5.48 6.10 30.04
C GLN A 68 -5.52 5.89 28.52
N ILE A 69 -4.37 5.63 27.89
CA ILE A 69 -4.29 5.30 26.46
C ILE A 69 -4.90 3.92 26.22
N LEU A 70 -4.55 2.91 27.02
CA LEU A 70 -5.11 1.54 26.91
C LEU A 70 -6.63 1.51 27.15
N ASP A 71 -7.09 2.22 28.18
CA ASP A 71 -8.52 2.37 28.49
C ASP A 71 -9.24 3.08 27.33
N GLY A 72 -8.56 3.98 26.61
CA GLY A 72 -9.12 4.66 25.45
C GLY A 72 -9.42 3.72 24.27
N PHE A 73 -8.55 2.75 24.01
CA PHE A 73 -8.84 1.68 23.03
C PHE A 73 -10.05 0.84 23.47
N THR A 74 -10.09 0.45 24.74
CA THR A 74 -11.22 -0.31 25.30
C THR A 74 -12.52 0.47 25.19
N HIS A 75 -12.50 1.77 25.52
CA HIS A 75 -13.65 2.66 25.42
C HIS A 75 -14.19 2.75 23.99
N LEU A 76 -13.32 2.84 22.98
CA LEU A 76 -13.75 2.82 21.57
C LEU A 76 -14.44 1.51 21.17
N GLN A 77 -14.03 0.38 21.76
CA GLN A 77 -14.60 -0.94 21.49
C GLN A 77 -15.97 -1.13 22.16
N THR A 78 -16.17 -0.61 23.38
CA THR A 78 -17.34 -0.96 24.20
C THR A 78 -18.43 0.10 24.21
N GLU A 79 -18.08 1.39 24.19
CA GLU A 79 -19.05 2.46 24.43
C GLU A 79 -19.82 2.89 23.18
N TYR A 80 -19.32 2.54 21.99
CA TYR A 80 -19.85 3.03 20.72
C TYR A 80 -20.39 1.92 19.81
N THR A 81 -20.72 0.75 20.37
CA THR A 81 -21.12 -0.45 19.61
C THR A 81 -22.25 -0.22 18.60
N GLU A 82 -23.12 0.78 18.79
CA GLU A 82 -24.16 1.17 17.82
C GLU A 82 -23.61 1.65 16.46
N PHE A 83 -22.35 2.09 16.45
CA PHE A 83 -21.59 2.58 15.29
C PHE A 83 -20.77 1.49 14.58
N LYS A 84 -20.83 0.23 15.03
CA LYS A 84 -20.16 -0.89 14.37
C LYS A 84 -20.46 -0.92 12.86
N ASP A 85 -19.40 -1.04 12.06
CA ASP A 85 -19.38 -1.04 10.59
C ASP A 85 -19.94 0.23 9.92
N LYS A 86 -20.19 1.28 10.70
CA LYS A 86 -20.78 2.54 10.24
C LYS A 86 -19.88 3.73 10.42
N ALA A 87 -19.06 3.77 11.48
CA ALA A 87 -18.19 4.91 11.77
C ALA A 87 -16.79 4.80 11.14
N ALA A 88 -16.19 5.95 10.85
CA ALA A 88 -14.74 6.05 10.70
C ALA A 88 -14.12 6.30 12.07
N ILE A 89 -13.06 5.55 12.38
CA ILE A 89 -12.36 5.63 13.66
C ILE A 89 -11.00 6.27 13.43
N LEU A 90 -10.77 7.43 14.04
CA LEU A 90 -9.54 8.21 13.88
C LEU A 90 -8.73 8.19 15.18
N ILE A 91 -7.55 7.60 15.16
CA ILE A 91 -6.63 7.62 16.30
C ILE A 91 -5.49 8.54 15.93
N PHE A 92 -5.35 9.65 16.65
CA PHE A 92 -4.27 10.62 16.45
C PHE A 92 -3.35 10.60 17.66
N TYR A 93 -2.05 10.41 17.43
CA TYR A 93 -1.02 10.48 18.45
C TYR A 93 0.06 11.49 18.06
N ALA A 94 0.34 12.43 18.96
CA ALA A 94 1.49 13.30 18.93
C ALA A 94 2.25 13.17 20.25
N GLY A 95 3.56 12.95 20.19
CA GLY A 95 4.39 12.74 21.37
C GLY A 95 5.71 12.07 21.01
N HIS A 96 6.46 11.62 22.01
CA HIS A 96 7.69 10.86 21.80
C HIS A 96 7.38 9.41 21.38
N GLY A 97 8.10 8.91 20.38
CA GLY A 97 8.31 7.48 20.20
C GLY A 97 9.67 7.06 20.77
N ALA A 98 9.94 5.76 20.80
CA ALA A 98 11.27 5.25 21.14
C ALA A 98 11.48 3.84 20.55
N ARG A 99 12.72 3.37 20.63
CA ARG A 99 13.09 1.96 20.45
C ARG A 99 13.69 1.38 21.71
N THR A 100 13.46 0.09 21.93
CA THR A 100 14.13 -0.68 22.97
C THR A 100 14.46 -2.08 22.48
N ARG A 101 15.32 -2.81 23.19
CA ARG A 101 15.62 -4.19 22.84
C ARG A 101 14.42 -5.08 23.08
N LYS A 102 14.16 -5.97 22.12
CA LYS A 102 13.18 -7.03 22.23
C LYS A 102 13.57 -7.97 23.39
N PRO A 103 12.62 -8.35 24.28
CA PRO A 103 12.84 -9.41 25.26
C PRO A 103 13.23 -10.73 24.59
N GLN A 104 14.15 -11.48 25.21
CA GLN A 104 14.60 -12.77 24.66
C GLN A 104 13.49 -13.81 24.60
N GLU A 105 12.51 -13.67 25.49
CA GLU A 105 11.34 -14.52 25.62
C GLU A 105 10.34 -14.34 24.46
N TRP A 106 10.41 -13.23 23.72
CA TRP A 106 9.60 -13.00 22.53
C TRP A 106 10.26 -13.64 21.32
N VAL A 107 10.43 -14.96 21.37
CA VAL A 107 11.10 -15.76 20.33
C VAL A 107 10.31 -15.74 19.03
N GLU A 108 8.98 -15.68 19.13
CA GLU A 108 8.03 -15.65 18.02
C GLU A 108 7.99 -14.30 17.29
N TRP A 109 8.39 -13.21 17.95
CA TRP A 109 8.38 -11.87 17.38
C TRP A 109 9.72 -11.58 16.72
N LYS A 110 9.79 -11.64 15.39
CA LYS A 110 11.01 -11.34 14.64
C LYS A 110 11.10 -9.84 14.38
N THR A 111 12.22 -9.23 14.73
CA THR A 111 12.46 -7.80 14.48
C THR A 111 13.78 -7.59 13.78
N TYR A 112 13.87 -6.47 13.06
CA TYR A 112 15.13 -6.00 12.52
C TYR A 112 16.02 -5.54 13.69
N ASN A 113 17.23 -6.10 13.79
CA ASN A 113 18.23 -5.80 14.83
C ASN A 113 17.83 -6.09 16.29
N ASP A 114 16.86 -6.98 16.55
CA ASP A 114 16.37 -7.28 17.90
C ASP A 114 15.83 -6.04 18.66
N GLU A 115 15.34 -5.03 17.93
CA GLU A 115 14.70 -3.84 18.50
C GLU A 115 13.19 -3.85 18.26
N ILE A 116 12.43 -3.24 19.18
CA ILE A 116 10.98 -3.03 19.09
C ILE A 116 10.68 -1.54 19.24
N GLU A 117 9.61 -1.09 18.60
CA GLU A 117 9.16 0.29 18.66
C GLU A 117 8.09 0.47 19.74
N LEU A 118 8.01 1.66 20.33
CA LEU A 118 7.02 1.99 21.35
C LEU A 118 6.54 3.43 21.27
N LEU A 119 5.27 3.62 21.65
CA LEU A 119 4.73 4.93 22.00
C LEU A 119 5.11 5.27 23.44
N CYS A 120 5.45 6.54 23.70
CA CYS A 120 5.79 7.00 25.04
C CYS A 120 4.58 7.68 25.71
N PRO A 121 3.99 7.08 26.75
CA PRO A 121 3.02 7.77 27.60
C PRO A 121 3.71 8.82 28.49
N SER A 122 2.94 9.75 29.05
CA SER A 122 3.48 10.86 29.87
C SER A 122 4.10 10.42 31.20
N ASP A 123 3.82 9.20 31.64
CA ASP A 123 4.31 8.59 32.88
C ASP A 123 5.39 7.52 32.63
N ILE A 124 5.91 7.39 31.39
CA ILE A 124 6.98 6.45 31.06
C ILE A 124 8.19 6.59 31.99
N GLY A 125 8.65 5.48 32.57
CA GLY A 125 9.79 5.45 33.48
C GLY A 125 9.47 5.89 34.92
N THR A 126 8.25 6.30 35.23
CA THR A 126 7.81 6.48 36.62
C THR A 126 7.61 5.13 37.32
N ILE A 127 7.50 5.14 38.65
CA ILE A 127 7.21 3.94 39.44
C ILE A 127 5.75 4.01 39.89
N GLU A 128 4.92 3.08 39.41
CA GLU A 128 3.53 2.89 39.82
C GLU A 128 3.32 1.44 40.28
N GLY A 129 2.64 1.24 41.41
CA GLY A 129 2.38 -0.11 41.93
C GLY A 129 3.63 -0.96 42.22
N GLY A 130 4.79 -0.32 42.41
CA GLY A 130 6.08 -1.00 42.62
C GLY A 130 6.79 -1.47 41.34
N SER A 131 6.25 -1.15 40.16
CA SER A 131 6.85 -1.44 38.85
C SER A 131 7.16 -0.16 38.08
N VAL A 132 8.17 -0.21 37.22
CA VAL A 132 8.45 0.88 36.28
C VAL A 132 7.39 0.87 35.17
N VAL A 133 6.81 2.03 34.87
CA VAL A 133 5.88 2.19 33.76
C VAL A 133 6.64 2.12 32.44
N GLU A 134 6.27 1.17 31.60
CA GLU A 134 6.85 0.97 30.27
C GLU A 134 6.15 1.82 29.20
N GLY A 135 6.74 1.88 28.01
CA GLY A 135 6.00 2.34 26.83
C GLY A 135 4.86 1.40 26.43
N ILE A 136 4.18 1.75 25.35
CA ILE A 136 3.20 0.87 24.71
C ILE A 136 3.82 0.37 23.41
N TYR A 137 4.14 -0.93 23.37
CA TYR A 137 4.87 -1.54 22.27
C TYR A 137 4.03 -1.61 20.99
N ASP A 138 4.70 -1.60 19.84
CA ASP A 138 4.11 -1.82 18.51
C ASP A 138 3.19 -3.04 18.49
N ARG A 139 3.62 -4.18 19.03
CA ARG A 139 2.83 -5.41 19.16
C ARG A 139 1.53 -5.20 19.96
N THR A 140 1.60 -4.45 21.05
CA THR A 140 0.42 -4.12 21.87
C THR A 140 -0.55 -3.25 21.08
N ILE A 141 -0.06 -2.20 20.41
CA ILE A 141 -0.88 -1.34 19.56
C ILE A 141 -1.52 -2.13 18.41
N SER A 142 -0.75 -2.98 17.73
CA SER A 142 -1.24 -3.88 16.69
C SER A 142 -2.37 -4.80 17.19
N ALA A 143 -2.20 -5.42 18.36
CA ALA A 143 -3.25 -6.25 18.96
C ALA A 143 -4.53 -5.45 19.28
N LEU A 144 -4.38 -4.25 19.86
CA LEU A 144 -5.50 -3.36 20.17
C LEU A 144 -6.25 -2.91 18.90
N LEU A 145 -5.53 -2.61 17.82
CA LEU A 145 -6.11 -2.24 16.53
C LEU A 145 -6.87 -3.40 15.89
N ASN A 146 -6.36 -4.63 15.99
CA ASN A 146 -7.06 -5.83 15.50
C ASN A 146 -8.37 -6.05 16.27
N GLN A 147 -8.30 -6.04 17.61
CA GLN A 147 -9.49 -6.16 18.45
C GLN A 147 -10.51 -5.05 18.16
N LEU A 148 -10.04 -3.82 17.95
CA LEU A 148 -10.89 -2.70 17.55
C LEU A 148 -11.53 -2.91 16.18
N SER A 149 -10.78 -3.43 15.21
CA SER A 149 -11.26 -3.75 13.87
C SER A 149 -12.35 -4.82 13.90
N GLU A 150 -12.18 -5.87 14.70
CA GLU A 150 -13.17 -6.93 14.90
C GLU A 150 -14.44 -6.44 15.62
N ALA A 151 -14.25 -5.59 16.63
CA ALA A 151 -15.34 -5.03 17.42
C ALA A 151 -16.17 -4.03 16.60
N MET A 152 -15.52 -3.13 15.86
CA MET A 152 -16.13 -1.90 15.33
C MET A 152 -16.09 -1.74 13.81
N GLY A 153 -15.32 -2.57 13.10
CA GLY A 153 -15.09 -2.50 11.67
C GLY A 153 -13.70 -1.94 11.32
N SER A 154 -13.26 -2.15 10.07
CA SER A 154 -11.87 -1.92 9.63
C SER A 154 -11.56 -0.52 9.09
N ASN A 155 -12.49 0.44 9.20
CA ASN A 155 -12.24 1.83 8.80
C ASN A 155 -11.59 2.62 9.93
N ILE A 156 -10.38 2.20 10.25
CA ILE A 156 -9.54 2.79 11.27
C ILE A 156 -8.41 3.53 10.57
N THR A 157 -8.17 4.78 10.95
CA THR A 157 -6.97 5.54 10.58
C THR A 157 -6.14 5.82 11.82
N LEU A 158 -4.90 5.33 11.84
CA LEU A 158 -3.92 5.67 12.84
C LEU A 158 -2.99 6.76 12.28
N ILE A 159 -2.89 7.89 12.96
CA ILE A 159 -2.07 9.05 12.57
C ILE A 159 -1.03 9.27 13.66
N MET A 160 0.25 9.17 13.30
CA MET A 160 1.37 9.19 14.23
C MET A 160 2.35 10.31 13.89
N ASP A 161 2.40 11.32 14.76
CA ASP A 161 3.41 12.38 14.74
C ASP A 161 4.44 12.19 15.87
N CYS A 162 5.24 11.13 15.71
CA CYS A 162 6.28 10.69 16.63
C CYS A 162 7.41 9.97 15.87
N CYS A 163 8.56 9.78 16.51
CA CYS A 163 9.73 9.14 15.92
C CYS A 163 10.19 7.92 16.71
N SER A 164 10.60 6.86 16.02
CA SER A 164 11.22 5.67 16.58
C SER A 164 12.63 5.41 16.01
N SER A 165 13.34 6.40 15.47
CA SER A 165 14.55 6.20 14.64
C SER A 165 15.80 5.55 15.28
N GLY A 166 15.74 5.11 16.54
CA GLY A 166 16.78 4.29 17.17
C GLY A 166 18.11 5.02 17.37
N GLY A 167 18.10 6.34 17.46
CA GLY A 167 19.31 7.15 17.68
C GLY A 167 20.38 7.10 16.58
N ILE A 168 20.05 6.66 15.36
CA ILE A 168 20.94 6.69 14.18
C ILE A 168 21.33 8.13 13.81
N THR A 169 20.51 9.11 14.17
CA THR A 169 20.66 10.54 13.88
C THR A 169 21.62 11.30 14.80
N ARG A 170 22.49 10.61 15.56
CA ARG A 170 23.50 11.22 16.46
C ARG A 170 24.46 12.22 15.80
N GLY A 171 24.49 12.33 14.46
CA GLY A 171 25.43 13.16 13.71
C GLY A 171 24.85 14.43 13.07
N ASP A 172 23.52 14.55 12.95
CA ASP A 172 22.89 15.75 12.38
C ASP A 172 22.45 16.64 13.52
N GLU A 173 23.21 17.69 13.82
CA GLU A 173 22.88 18.70 14.82
C GLU A 173 21.38 19.07 14.72
N GLU A 174 20.64 18.90 15.82
CA GLU A 174 19.33 19.52 15.99
C GLU A 174 19.53 21.00 15.65
N SER A 175 18.90 21.48 14.58
CA SER A 175 18.91 22.93 14.32
C SER A 175 18.28 23.61 15.54
N GLU A 176 18.77 24.77 15.95
CA GLU A 176 18.25 25.51 17.12
C GLU A 176 16.71 25.69 17.13
N ASP A 177 16.06 25.57 15.96
CA ASP A 177 14.62 25.74 15.76
C ASP A 177 13.78 24.44 15.79
N GLN A 178 14.38 23.25 15.94
CA GLN A 178 13.67 21.96 15.85
C GLN A 178 14.03 20.99 16.99
N CYS A 179 13.02 20.24 17.47
CA CYS A 179 13.18 19.16 18.44
C CYS A 179 12.71 17.83 17.85
N ILE A 180 13.48 16.77 18.07
CA ILE A 180 13.10 15.41 17.65
C ILE A 180 12.13 14.80 18.66
N ARG A 181 11.04 14.22 18.14
CA ARG A 181 10.01 13.52 18.94
C ARG A 181 10.41 12.08 19.28
N GLU A 182 11.55 11.92 19.95
CA GLU A 182 12.11 10.63 20.39
C GLU A 182 12.56 10.64 21.87
N ILE A 183 12.33 9.55 22.59
CA ILE A 183 12.97 9.27 23.89
C ILE A 183 14.14 8.30 23.69
N PHE A 184 15.31 8.70 24.18
CA PHE A 184 16.49 7.84 24.26
C PHE A 184 16.49 7.04 25.56
N ASP A 185 16.98 5.80 25.49
CA ASP A 185 17.10 4.88 26.62
C ASP A 185 15.79 4.75 27.44
N PRO A 186 14.66 4.37 26.79
CA PRO A 186 13.41 4.11 27.50
C PRO A 186 13.56 2.92 28.47
N PRO A 187 12.61 2.71 29.40
CA PRO A 187 12.59 1.51 30.23
C PRO A 187 12.69 0.23 29.39
N PRO A 188 13.48 -0.76 29.82
CA PRO A 188 13.63 -2.02 29.09
C PRO A 188 12.30 -2.77 29.06
N ALA A 189 12.06 -3.50 27.97
CA ALA A 189 10.85 -4.27 27.82
C ALA A 189 10.83 -5.52 28.70
N ARG A 190 9.68 -5.77 29.34
CA ARG A 190 9.39 -6.97 30.11
C ARG A 190 8.59 -7.94 29.25
N ALA A 191 9.00 -9.21 29.28
CA ALA A 191 8.37 -10.28 28.52
C ALA A 191 6.86 -10.43 28.76
N GLU A 192 6.42 -10.16 29.99
CA GLU A 192 5.01 -10.31 30.41
C GLU A 192 4.16 -9.05 30.15
N SER A 193 4.73 -7.98 29.57
CA SER A 193 3.97 -6.75 29.32
C SER A 193 2.82 -7.01 28.35
N ASP A 194 1.61 -6.59 28.74
CA ASP A 194 0.37 -6.64 27.97
C ASP A 194 0.01 -8.03 27.41
N LYS A 195 0.51 -9.10 28.06
CA LYS A 195 0.40 -10.47 27.57
C LYS A 195 -1.03 -10.92 27.34
N GLU A 196 -1.94 -10.48 28.20
CA GLU A 196 -3.38 -10.67 28.07
C GLU A 196 -3.98 -10.00 26.83
N ILE A 197 -3.43 -8.86 26.39
CA ILE A 197 -3.91 -8.12 25.23
C ILE A 197 -3.50 -8.84 23.95
N TRP A 198 -2.21 -9.14 23.79
CA TRP A 198 -1.72 -9.72 22.54
C TRP A 198 -1.89 -11.24 22.42
N ARG A 199 -2.11 -11.99 23.52
CA ARG A 199 -2.48 -13.41 23.43
C ARG A 199 -3.89 -13.62 22.89
N TRP A 200 -4.83 -12.72 23.21
CA TRP A 200 -6.21 -12.82 22.73
C TRP A 200 -6.30 -12.79 21.19
N SER A 201 -5.45 -11.99 20.55
CA SER A 201 -5.37 -11.86 19.09
C SER A 201 -4.86 -13.12 18.36
N VAL A 202 -4.39 -14.14 19.08
CA VAL A 202 -3.83 -15.39 18.53
C VAL A 202 -4.83 -16.56 18.60
N HIS A 203 -5.88 -16.49 19.44
CA HIS A 203 -6.78 -17.63 19.69
C HIS A 203 -8.00 -17.74 18.76
N ASP A 204 -8.43 -16.67 18.08
CA ASP A 204 -9.53 -16.73 17.11
C ASP A 204 -8.95 -16.85 15.71
N GLY A 205 -8.93 -18.09 15.16
CA GLY A 205 -8.18 -18.53 13.98
C GLY A 205 -8.57 -17.90 12.62
N ALA A 206 -8.83 -16.60 12.57
CA ALA A 206 -9.10 -15.84 11.36
C ALA A 206 -7.82 -15.13 10.88
N ARG A 207 -7.06 -15.85 10.04
CA ARG A 207 -5.79 -15.51 9.35
C ARG A 207 -4.55 -16.05 10.07
N GLY A 208 -4.16 -17.27 9.71
CA GLY A 208 -2.83 -17.79 10.05
C GLY A 208 -1.75 -16.88 9.47
N GLY A 209 -0.93 -16.31 10.35
CA GLY A 209 0.17 -15.42 9.97
C GLY A 209 0.96 -15.01 11.21
N SER A 210 2.28 -15.19 11.17
CA SER A 210 3.19 -14.82 12.25
C SER A 210 3.08 -13.34 12.62
N ALA A 211 3.30 -13.04 13.90
CA ALA A 211 3.75 -11.76 14.46
C ALA A 211 4.25 -10.71 13.42
N ALA A 212 3.48 -9.63 13.29
CA ALA A 212 3.82 -8.44 12.50
C ALA A 212 5.16 -7.80 12.93
N GLN A 213 5.73 -6.91 12.11
CA GLN A 213 6.92 -6.11 12.43
C GLN A 213 6.56 -4.62 12.43
N GLY A 214 6.78 -3.89 13.53
CA GLY A 214 6.48 -2.46 13.63
C GLY A 214 4.98 -2.13 13.57
N PHE A 215 4.64 -0.85 13.58
CA PHE A 215 3.26 -0.37 13.37
C PHE A 215 2.72 -0.67 11.95
N SER A 216 3.62 -1.04 11.04
CA SER A 216 3.40 -1.27 9.62
C SER A 216 3.18 -2.74 9.23
N GLY A 217 3.51 -3.68 10.11
CA GLY A 217 3.61 -5.09 9.73
C GLY A 217 2.28 -5.80 9.55
N GLN A 218 2.13 -6.50 8.41
CA GLN A 218 1.22 -7.64 8.04
C GLN A 218 -0.27 -7.60 8.43
N LEU A 219 -0.72 -6.61 9.18
CA LEU A 219 -2.08 -6.37 9.64
C LEU A 219 -2.74 -5.26 8.80
N HIS A 220 -2.30 -5.10 7.55
CA HIS A 220 -2.79 -4.12 6.58
C HIS A 220 -4.32 -4.14 6.39
N GLY A 221 -5.01 -5.19 6.84
CA GLY A 221 -6.47 -5.28 6.80
C GLY A 221 -7.21 -4.57 7.95
N SER A 222 -6.54 -4.17 9.04
CA SER A 222 -7.21 -3.61 10.22
C SER A 222 -7.35 -2.08 10.17
N HIS A 223 -6.37 -1.38 9.62
CA HIS A 223 -6.30 0.09 9.62
C HIS A 223 -5.43 0.64 8.47
N VAL A 224 -5.50 1.96 8.25
CA VAL A 224 -4.54 2.75 7.47
C VAL A 224 -3.65 3.55 8.43
N LEU A 225 -2.33 3.46 8.28
CA LEU A 225 -1.33 4.21 9.03
C LEU A 225 -0.88 5.44 8.24
N LEU A 226 -0.88 6.61 8.89
CA LEU A 226 -0.19 7.83 8.43
C LEU A 226 0.89 8.19 9.45
N ALA A 227 2.15 7.93 9.12
CA ALA A 227 3.29 8.23 10.00
C ALA A 227 4.07 9.46 9.52
N ALA A 228 4.62 10.23 10.46
CA ALA A 228 5.31 11.49 10.16
C ALA A 228 6.66 11.33 9.43
N CYS A 229 7.32 10.18 9.58
CA CYS A 229 8.66 9.91 9.06
C CYS A 229 8.86 8.41 8.75
N GLY A 230 9.91 8.09 7.99
CA GLY A 230 10.36 6.71 7.79
C GLY A 230 11.08 6.11 9.03
N PRO A 231 11.40 4.79 9.01
CA PRO A 231 11.99 4.08 10.15
C PRO A 231 13.33 4.65 10.65
N ASP A 232 14.11 5.27 9.77
CA ASP A 232 15.44 5.82 10.10
C ASP A 232 15.46 7.35 9.97
N GLU A 233 14.28 7.98 9.89
CA GLU A 233 14.12 9.42 9.80
C GLU A 233 13.53 10.00 11.10
N PRO A 234 13.94 11.21 11.51
CA PRO A 234 13.35 11.88 12.65
C PRO A 234 11.94 12.40 12.33
N ALA A 235 11.05 12.40 13.32
CA ALA A 235 9.86 13.26 13.32
C ALA A 235 10.14 14.48 14.19
N CYS A 236 10.01 15.68 13.63
CA CYS A 236 10.39 16.92 14.29
C CYS A 236 9.19 17.80 14.65
N GLU A 237 9.34 18.57 15.71
CA GLU A 237 8.51 19.75 15.99
C GLU A 237 9.32 21.04 15.91
N SER A 238 8.64 22.13 15.50
CA SER A 238 9.22 23.46 15.48
C SER A 238 9.11 24.11 16.86
N HIS A 239 10.23 24.58 17.43
CA HIS A 239 10.24 25.34 18.68
C HIS A 239 9.50 26.69 18.56
N ILE A 240 9.62 27.34 17.40
CA ILE A 240 9.00 28.65 17.13
C ILE A 240 7.48 28.50 17.02
N LEU A 241 7.04 27.57 16.18
CA LEU A 241 5.61 27.37 15.92
C LEU A 241 4.93 26.58 17.02
N LYS A 242 5.71 25.81 17.82
CA LYS A 242 5.23 24.88 18.85
C LYS A 242 4.24 23.88 18.27
N ARG A 243 4.62 23.24 17.16
CA ARG A 243 3.81 22.29 16.39
C ARG A 243 4.72 21.27 15.70
N GLY A 244 4.24 20.04 15.54
CA GLY A 244 4.86 19.01 14.71
C GLY A 244 4.84 19.41 13.24
N LEU A 245 5.94 19.21 12.53
CA LEU A 245 6.04 19.58 11.11
C LEU A 245 5.04 18.79 10.25
N PHE A 246 4.84 17.51 10.58
CA PHE A 246 3.86 16.65 9.92
C PHE A 246 2.43 17.09 10.23
N SER A 247 2.05 17.18 11.51
CA SER A 247 0.69 17.57 11.91
C SER A 247 0.28 18.94 11.37
N MET A 248 1.20 19.90 11.39
CA MET A 248 0.97 21.23 10.81
C MET A 248 0.63 21.13 9.32
N ARG A 249 1.48 20.46 8.53
CA ARG A 249 1.26 20.33 7.08
C ARG A 249 0.03 19.48 6.76
N LEU A 250 -0.21 18.40 7.51
CA LEU A 250 -1.39 17.56 7.36
C LEU A 250 -2.66 18.39 7.51
N LEU A 251 -2.76 19.17 8.59
CA LEU A 251 -3.92 20.02 8.84
C LEU A 251 -4.08 21.15 7.82
N GLU A 252 -3.00 21.69 7.25
CA GLU A 252 -3.09 22.65 6.15
C GLU A 252 -3.75 22.04 4.92
N VAL A 253 -3.27 20.87 4.49
CA VAL A 253 -3.82 20.16 3.32
C VAL A 253 -5.28 19.79 3.57
N LEU A 254 -5.60 19.22 4.73
CA LEU A 254 -6.96 18.83 5.10
C LEU A 254 -7.96 20.00 5.16
N LYS A 255 -7.49 21.23 5.40
CA LYS A 255 -8.33 22.44 5.41
C LYS A 255 -8.50 23.08 4.04
N GLN A 256 -7.54 22.88 3.13
CA GLN A 256 -7.56 23.46 1.79
C GLN A 256 -8.30 22.57 0.79
N GLU A 257 -8.39 21.28 1.08
CA GLU A 257 -8.92 20.27 0.17
C GLU A 257 -10.33 19.83 0.56
N ASP A 258 -11.10 19.42 -0.45
CA ASP A 258 -12.35 18.70 -0.24
C ASP A 258 -12.03 17.22 0.02
N ILE A 259 -12.06 16.83 1.30
CA ILE A 259 -11.78 15.46 1.73
C ILE A 259 -12.71 14.41 1.12
N SER A 260 -13.91 14.80 0.68
CA SER A 260 -14.80 13.88 -0.03
C SER A 260 -14.18 13.45 -1.36
N ASN A 261 -13.27 14.26 -1.91
CA ASN A 261 -12.55 14.03 -3.15
C ASN A 261 -11.08 13.57 -2.96
N LEU A 262 -10.69 13.23 -1.73
CA LEU A 262 -9.35 12.72 -1.40
C LEU A 262 -9.38 11.24 -1.04
N THR A 263 -8.40 10.51 -1.56
CA THR A 263 -7.92 9.22 -1.03
C THR A 263 -6.69 9.43 -0.16
N TYR A 264 -6.31 8.46 0.69
CA TYR A 264 -5.08 8.56 1.48
C TYR A 264 -3.86 8.72 0.57
N THR A 265 -3.78 7.95 -0.52
CA THR A 265 -2.74 8.12 -1.56
C THR A 265 -2.69 9.55 -2.10
N SER A 266 -3.83 10.13 -2.49
CA SER A 266 -3.86 11.50 -3.01
C SER A 266 -3.54 12.57 -1.97
N LEU A 267 -3.85 12.30 -0.69
CA LEU A 267 -3.45 13.15 0.43
C LEU A 267 -1.91 13.16 0.52
N MET A 268 -1.25 12.00 0.44
CA MET A 268 0.22 11.92 0.49
C MET A 268 0.90 12.65 -0.66
N HIS A 269 0.36 12.57 -1.88
CA HIS A 269 0.89 13.33 -3.02
C HIS A 269 0.87 14.86 -2.79
N LYS A 270 -0.14 15.35 -2.05
CA LYS A 270 -0.30 16.76 -1.68
C LYS A 270 0.47 17.14 -0.41
N LEU A 271 0.76 16.15 0.44
CA LEU A 271 1.47 16.28 1.69
C LEU A 271 2.99 16.34 1.46
N GLN A 272 3.43 17.38 0.75
CA GLN A 272 4.85 17.68 0.60
C GLN A 272 5.31 18.52 1.77
N LEU A 273 6.25 17.98 2.54
CA LEU A 273 6.93 18.73 3.57
C LEU A 273 8.07 19.54 2.93
N PRO A 274 8.22 20.83 3.30
CA PRO A 274 9.28 21.67 2.77
C PRO A 274 10.67 21.31 3.33
N TYR A 275 10.74 20.39 4.30
CA TYR A 275 11.96 20.02 5.02
C TYR A 275 12.41 18.61 4.61
N LYS A 276 13.69 18.46 4.21
CA LYS A 276 14.27 17.20 3.74
C LYS A 276 14.55 16.16 4.83
N ARG A 277 14.30 16.47 6.11
CA ARG A 277 14.64 15.60 7.25
C ARG A 277 13.59 14.54 7.57
N GLN A 278 12.35 14.68 7.10
CA GLN A 278 11.30 13.72 7.40
C GLN A 278 10.36 13.50 6.20
N THR A 279 10.03 12.24 5.93
CA THR A 279 9.21 11.80 4.80
C THR A 279 7.99 11.05 5.33
N PRO A 280 6.78 11.65 5.23
CA PRO A 280 5.58 10.99 5.73
C PRO A 280 5.29 9.67 5.01
N ARG A 281 4.75 8.69 5.73
CA ARG A 281 4.42 7.37 5.21
C ARG A 281 2.93 7.12 5.29
N CYS A 282 2.43 6.35 4.32
CA CYS A 282 1.04 5.89 4.30
C CYS A 282 0.99 4.42 3.93
N GLU A 283 0.44 3.60 4.83
CA GLU A 283 0.51 2.15 4.75
C GLU A 283 -0.83 1.53 5.15
N GLY A 284 -1.16 0.35 4.63
CA GLY A 284 -2.45 -0.32 4.82
C GLY A 284 -3.10 -0.76 3.51
N HIS A 285 -4.07 -1.69 3.59
CA HIS A 285 -4.76 -2.22 2.40
C HIS A 285 -5.69 -1.18 1.77
N ALA A 286 -6.25 -0.27 2.59
CA ALA A 286 -7.23 0.71 2.17
C ALA A 286 -6.63 2.09 1.82
N VAL A 287 -5.33 2.20 1.51
CA VAL A 287 -4.66 3.48 1.18
C VAL A 287 -5.25 4.19 -0.06
N ASN A 288 -5.82 3.43 -0.98
CA ASN A 288 -6.54 3.95 -2.14
C ASN A 288 -8.03 4.24 -1.86
N GLY A 289 -8.51 3.94 -0.65
CA GLY A 289 -9.83 4.32 -0.18
C GLY A 289 -9.95 5.83 0.03
N ARG A 290 -11.18 6.34 -0.02
CA ARG A 290 -11.46 7.74 0.35
C ARG A 290 -11.10 7.99 1.81
N LEU A 291 -10.62 9.19 2.08
CA LEU A 291 -10.20 9.61 3.40
C LEU A 291 -11.38 9.57 4.38
N PHE A 292 -11.20 8.89 5.51
CA PHE A 292 -12.19 8.76 6.60
C PHE A 292 -13.56 8.21 6.18
N ASN A 293 -13.60 7.31 5.18
CA ASN A 293 -14.86 6.77 4.67
C ASN A 293 -14.92 5.24 4.72
N ASN A 294 -16.09 4.72 5.07
CA ASN A 294 -16.44 3.31 5.06
C ASN A 294 -17.03 3.01 3.68
N GLN A 295 -16.25 2.50 2.72
CA GLN A 295 -16.70 1.70 1.56
C GLN A 295 -15.64 1.67 0.44
N ASP A 296 -15.75 0.68 -0.46
CA ASP A 296 -14.99 0.47 -1.72
C ASP A 296 -15.01 1.65 -2.72
N CYS A 297 -15.49 2.82 -2.30
CA CYS A 297 -15.59 4.03 -3.09
C CYS A 297 -14.25 4.76 -3.10
N GLY A 298 -13.20 4.13 -3.62
CA GLY A 298 -11.84 4.68 -3.66
C GLY A 298 -11.40 5.20 -5.02
N SER A 299 -10.08 5.34 -5.17
CA SER A 299 -9.45 5.50 -6.48
C SER A 299 -9.42 4.18 -7.24
N ASP A 300 -9.59 4.27 -8.55
CA ASP A 300 -9.30 3.18 -9.46
C ASP A 300 -7.77 3.14 -9.68
N TRP A 301 -7.16 1.95 -9.59
CA TRP A 301 -5.71 1.74 -9.79
C TRP A 301 -5.20 2.20 -11.17
N SER A 302 -6.09 2.44 -12.13
CA SER A 302 -5.75 2.99 -13.44
C SER A 302 -5.46 4.50 -13.45
N PHE A 303 -5.67 5.22 -12.34
CA PHE A 303 -5.25 6.61 -12.19
C PHE A 303 -3.78 6.69 -11.75
N ILE A 304 -2.97 7.31 -12.59
CA ILE A 304 -1.53 7.45 -12.39
C ILE A 304 -1.23 8.91 -12.06
N LEU A 305 -0.36 9.16 -11.09
CA LEU A 305 0.09 10.51 -10.74
C LEU A 305 0.82 11.16 -11.92
N THR A 306 0.46 12.40 -12.20
CA THR A 306 1.07 13.23 -13.23
C THR A 306 1.41 14.58 -12.65
N HIS A 307 2.61 15.08 -12.96
CA HIS A 307 3.07 16.39 -12.53
C HIS A 307 3.29 17.32 -13.72
N CYS A 308 3.04 18.61 -13.50
CA CYS A 308 3.36 19.66 -14.44
C CYS A 308 4.35 20.64 -13.79
N ASN A 309 5.53 20.78 -14.37
CA ASN A 309 6.53 21.75 -13.94
C ASN A 309 7.09 22.48 -15.17
N ASN A 310 7.04 23.81 -15.18
CA ASN A 310 7.50 24.64 -16.31
C ASN A 310 6.95 24.18 -17.67
N ASN A 311 5.67 23.81 -17.73
CA ASN A 311 4.97 23.25 -18.90
C ASN A 311 5.47 21.87 -19.38
N VAL A 312 6.37 21.23 -18.64
CA VAL A 312 6.74 19.83 -18.87
C VAL A 312 5.80 18.96 -18.05
N ILE A 313 5.01 18.16 -18.76
CA ILE A 313 4.06 17.23 -18.16
C ILE A 313 4.72 15.86 -18.08
N THR A 314 4.80 15.29 -16.89
CA THR A 314 5.46 14.00 -16.68
C THR A 314 4.55 13.09 -15.87
N LEU A 315 4.36 11.88 -16.38
CA LEU A 315 3.63 10.78 -15.78
C LEU A 315 4.58 9.96 -14.89
N ASP A 316 4.18 9.65 -13.66
CA ASP A 316 4.91 8.72 -12.77
C ASP A 316 4.59 7.26 -13.12
N ALA A 317 4.67 6.95 -14.41
CA ALA A 317 4.63 5.60 -14.96
C ALA A 317 5.40 5.57 -16.27
N GLY A 318 6.11 4.47 -16.50
CA GLY A 318 6.96 4.29 -17.65
C GLY A 318 6.75 2.93 -18.30
N GLU A 319 7.79 2.46 -19.00
CA GLU A 319 7.78 1.15 -19.62
C GLU A 319 7.42 0.10 -18.58
N ALA A 320 7.99 0.10 -17.36
CA ALA A 320 7.74 -0.89 -16.31
C ALA A 320 6.24 -1.07 -15.99
N GLN A 321 5.47 0.02 -15.92
CA GLN A 321 4.02 0.00 -15.77
C GLN A 321 3.27 -0.26 -17.08
N GLY A 322 3.99 -0.36 -18.19
CA GLY A 322 3.47 -0.71 -19.49
C GLY A 322 3.05 0.49 -20.35
N ILE A 323 3.53 1.68 -20.03
CA ILE A 323 3.28 2.86 -20.86
C ILE A 323 4.06 2.71 -22.16
N THR A 324 3.43 3.06 -23.29
CA THR A 324 4.03 2.99 -24.63
C THR A 324 3.92 4.33 -25.36
N PRO A 325 4.96 4.74 -26.11
CA PRO A 325 4.89 5.95 -26.93
C PRO A 325 3.69 5.94 -27.88
N GLY A 326 3.01 7.08 -28.00
CA GLY A 326 1.81 7.24 -28.82
C GLY A 326 0.49 6.85 -28.13
N SER A 327 0.54 6.35 -26.88
CA SER A 327 -0.67 6.13 -26.08
C SER A 327 -1.36 7.44 -25.74
N ILE A 328 -2.69 7.41 -25.60
CA ILE A 328 -3.50 8.57 -25.20
C ILE A 328 -4.02 8.33 -23.79
N LEU A 329 -3.83 9.32 -22.92
CA LEU A 329 -4.29 9.34 -21.54
C LEU A 329 -5.32 10.45 -21.35
N SER A 330 -6.36 10.20 -20.55
CA SER A 330 -7.28 11.24 -20.08
C SER A 330 -6.71 11.93 -18.86
N PHE A 331 -6.97 13.23 -18.73
CA PHE A 331 -6.55 14.08 -17.63
C PHE A 331 -7.69 14.29 -16.61
N HIS A 332 -7.37 14.17 -15.31
CA HIS A 332 -8.31 14.22 -14.20
C HIS A 332 -7.73 14.97 -13.00
N THR A 333 -8.54 15.73 -12.27
CA THR A 333 -8.10 16.53 -11.10
C THR A 333 -8.09 15.73 -9.79
N SER A 334 -8.75 14.58 -9.76
CA SER A 334 -8.79 13.63 -8.63
C SER A 334 -8.60 12.20 -9.17
N ASN A 335 -8.07 11.30 -8.34
CA ASN A 335 -7.91 9.88 -8.64
C ASN A 335 -9.13 9.03 -8.32
N ILE A 336 -10.23 9.64 -7.86
CA ILE A 336 -11.47 8.92 -7.57
C ILE A 336 -12.10 8.40 -8.86
N THR A 337 -12.68 7.19 -8.80
CA THR A 337 -13.22 6.43 -9.95
C THR A 337 -14.14 7.25 -10.89
N ASP A 338 -14.96 8.15 -10.35
CA ASP A 338 -15.93 8.97 -11.09
C ASP A 338 -15.40 10.37 -11.50
N SER A 339 -14.09 10.62 -11.37
CA SER A 339 -13.47 11.91 -11.66
C SER A 339 -13.65 12.30 -13.13
N PRO A 340 -14.18 13.50 -13.45
CA PRO A 340 -14.49 13.88 -14.82
C PRO A 340 -13.23 14.05 -15.67
N VAL A 341 -13.32 13.63 -16.93
CA VAL A 341 -12.27 13.89 -17.94
C VAL A 341 -12.22 15.38 -18.23
N ARG A 342 -11.02 15.96 -18.12
CA ARG A 342 -10.77 17.39 -18.38
C ARG A 342 -10.04 17.66 -19.69
N GLY A 343 -9.46 16.64 -20.30
CA GLY A 343 -8.75 16.70 -21.58
C GLY A 343 -7.97 15.41 -21.86
N HIS A 344 -7.22 15.39 -22.94
CA HIS A 344 -6.41 14.24 -23.37
C HIS A 344 -4.95 14.62 -23.61
N LEU A 345 -4.06 13.70 -23.25
CA LEU A 345 -2.62 13.85 -23.31
C LEU A 345 -2.03 12.69 -24.15
N LEU A 346 -1.06 13.01 -25.00
CA LEU A 346 -0.28 12.04 -25.77
C LEU A 346 1.00 11.69 -25.02
N VAL A 347 1.34 10.40 -24.94
CA VAL A 347 2.64 9.93 -24.47
C VAL A 347 3.68 10.15 -25.58
N GLU A 348 4.70 10.97 -25.32
CA GLU A 348 5.76 11.30 -26.29
C GLU A 348 7.00 10.44 -26.06
N ASP A 349 7.63 10.58 -24.89
CA ASP A 349 8.82 9.82 -24.48
C ASP A 349 8.50 8.95 -23.28
N VAL A 350 9.08 7.73 -23.25
CA VAL A 350 8.89 6.77 -22.17
C VAL A 350 10.26 6.35 -21.63
N ARG A 351 10.42 6.39 -20.31
CA ARG A 351 11.55 5.81 -19.56
C ARG A 351 11.03 4.64 -18.74
N MET A 352 11.91 3.97 -17.98
CA MET A 352 11.53 2.80 -17.19
C MET A 352 10.33 3.06 -16.24
N PHE A 353 10.33 4.18 -15.50
CA PHE A 353 9.31 4.47 -14.48
C PHE A 353 8.63 5.84 -14.65
N SER A 354 8.90 6.54 -15.75
CA SER A 354 8.33 7.86 -16.01
C SER A 354 8.12 8.09 -17.50
N SER A 355 7.15 8.92 -17.87
CA SER A 355 6.91 9.29 -19.28
C SER A 355 6.63 10.77 -19.43
N THR A 356 7.08 11.38 -20.53
CA THR A 356 6.75 12.77 -20.87
C THR A 356 5.46 12.80 -21.69
N LEU A 357 4.56 13.73 -21.36
CA LEU A 357 3.27 13.88 -22.01
C LEU A 357 3.15 15.23 -22.72
N LYS A 358 2.30 15.27 -23.76
CA LYS A 358 1.96 16.47 -24.50
C LYS A 358 0.45 16.64 -24.62
N ALA A 359 -0.04 17.85 -24.37
CA ALA A 359 -1.44 18.18 -24.61
C ALA A 359 -1.77 18.07 -26.10
N LEU A 360 -2.91 17.45 -26.44
CA LEU A 360 -3.37 17.37 -27.82
C LEU A 360 -3.84 18.76 -28.30
N GLN A 361 -3.40 19.18 -29.48
CA GLN A 361 -3.64 20.54 -30.04
C GLN A 361 -5.13 20.90 -30.20
N THR A 362 -6.01 19.91 -30.21
CA THR A 362 -7.46 20.09 -30.36
C THR A 362 -8.16 20.45 -29.05
N GLU A 363 -7.46 20.38 -27.92
CA GLU A 363 -8.01 20.70 -26.60
C GLU A 363 -7.82 22.20 -26.28
N PRO A 364 -8.75 22.85 -25.56
CA PRO A 364 -8.58 24.22 -25.11
C PRO A 364 -7.32 24.38 -24.26
N HIS A 365 -6.68 25.55 -24.30
CA HIS A 365 -5.51 25.84 -23.46
C HIS A 365 -5.91 25.67 -21.98
N PHE A 366 -5.37 24.64 -21.34
CA PHE A 366 -5.71 24.28 -19.97
C PHE A 366 -4.51 24.55 -19.07
N ASP A 367 -4.75 25.24 -17.96
CA ASP A 367 -3.74 25.47 -16.94
C ASP A 367 -3.66 24.23 -16.05
N PHE A 368 -2.63 23.41 -16.27
CA PHE A 368 -2.42 22.20 -15.50
C PHE A 368 -2.06 22.55 -14.06
N PRO A 369 -2.72 21.95 -13.04
CA PRO A 369 -2.25 22.04 -11.68
C PRO A 369 -0.88 21.36 -11.55
N ALA A 370 -0.13 21.69 -10.49
CA ALA A 370 1.18 21.08 -10.23
C ALA A 370 1.10 19.55 -10.15
N PHE A 371 0.01 19.02 -9.59
CA PHE A 371 -0.28 17.59 -9.48
C PHE A 371 -1.69 17.29 -9.97
N PHE A 372 -1.82 16.21 -10.75
CA PHE A 372 -3.08 15.66 -11.22
C PHE A 372 -2.94 14.18 -11.54
N TYR A 373 -3.98 13.59 -12.14
CA TYR A 373 -3.99 12.18 -12.49
C TYR A 373 -4.26 11.96 -13.98
N SER A 374 -3.65 10.93 -14.51
CA SER A 374 -3.86 10.48 -15.88
C SER A 374 -4.29 9.02 -15.93
N LYS A 375 -5.22 8.68 -16.83
CA LYS A 375 -5.73 7.33 -17.00
C LYS A 375 -5.66 6.92 -18.46
N ALA A 376 -5.23 5.70 -18.75
CA ALA A 376 -5.08 5.24 -20.13
C ALA A 376 -6.44 5.15 -20.85
N VAL A 377 -6.54 5.83 -22.00
CA VAL A 377 -7.70 5.77 -22.91
C VAL A 377 -7.40 4.84 -24.07
N THR A 378 -6.20 4.96 -24.64
CA THR A 378 -5.67 4.06 -25.65
C THR A 378 -4.26 3.63 -25.27
N THR A 379 -3.89 2.42 -25.64
CA THR A 379 -2.53 1.90 -25.43
C THR A 379 -1.92 1.55 -26.78
N ALA A 380 -0.99 2.37 -27.24
CA ALA A 380 -0.33 2.18 -28.54
C ALA A 380 0.53 0.90 -28.54
N GLY A 381 0.64 0.25 -29.70
CA GLY A 381 1.45 -0.96 -29.86
C GLY A 381 0.92 -2.20 -29.12
N ARG A 382 -0.24 -2.11 -28.44
CA ARG A 382 -0.90 -3.25 -27.80
C ARG A 382 -2.16 -3.61 -28.55
N SER A 383 -2.24 -4.84 -29.02
CA SER A 383 -3.45 -5.36 -29.64
C SER A 383 -3.80 -6.75 -29.17
N ILE A 384 -5.10 -7.05 -29.16
CA ILE A 384 -5.61 -8.42 -29.04
C ILE A 384 -6.43 -8.75 -30.28
N SER A 385 -6.14 -9.89 -30.87
CA SER A 385 -6.90 -10.43 -31.99
C SER A 385 -8.04 -11.33 -31.47
N ILE A 386 -9.28 -11.01 -31.84
CA ILE A 386 -10.47 -11.74 -31.41
C ILE A 386 -11.21 -12.38 -32.58
N TYR A 387 -11.74 -13.58 -32.36
CA TYR A 387 -12.56 -14.33 -33.30
C TYR A 387 -13.95 -14.64 -32.72
N CYS A 388 -14.96 -14.63 -33.58
CA CYS A 388 -16.31 -15.10 -33.29
C CYS A 388 -16.98 -15.46 -34.63
N ASP A 389 -17.66 -16.61 -34.68
CA ASP A 389 -18.42 -17.04 -35.85
C ASP A 389 -19.57 -16.06 -36.17
N ASP A 390 -20.23 -15.51 -35.14
CA ASP A 390 -21.27 -14.49 -35.31
C ASP A 390 -20.65 -13.09 -35.52
N ARG A 391 -20.34 -12.81 -36.79
CA ARG A 391 -19.74 -11.53 -37.20
C ARG A 391 -20.68 -10.33 -37.08
N ALA A 392 -21.99 -10.55 -37.10
CA ALA A 392 -22.95 -9.46 -36.96
C ALA A 392 -23.00 -9.01 -35.50
N TRP A 393 -23.13 -9.96 -34.57
CA TRP A 393 -23.07 -9.71 -33.14
C TRP A 393 -21.74 -9.09 -32.72
N LEU A 394 -20.61 -9.61 -33.22
CA LEU A 394 -19.29 -9.10 -32.87
C LEU A 394 -19.13 -7.60 -33.22
N LYS A 395 -19.74 -7.12 -34.31
CA LYS A 395 -19.73 -5.70 -34.70
C LYS A 395 -20.62 -4.82 -33.83
N ILE A 396 -21.67 -5.39 -33.23
CA ILE A 396 -22.55 -4.68 -32.27
C ILE A 396 -21.80 -4.50 -30.96
N VAL A 397 -21.17 -5.58 -30.46
CA VAL A 397 -20.40 -5.55 -29.22
C VAL A 397 -19.14 -4.69 -29.38
N PHE A 398 -18.45 -4.75 -30.51
CA PHE A 398 -17.23 -4.01 -30.79
C PHE A 398 -17.40 -3.11 -32.02
N PRO A 399 -17.99 -1.92 -31.87
CA PRO A 399 -18.06 -0.94 -32.96
C PRO A 399 -16.67 -0.42 -33.32
N LEU A 400 -16.49 0.08 -34.56
CA LEU A 400 -15.18 0.52 -35.07
C LEU A 400 -14.48 1.58 -34.20
N SER A 401 -15.23 2.47 -33.56
CA SER A 401 -14.69 3.46 -32.61
C SER A 401 -14.03 2.78 -31.41
N TYR A 402 -14.73 1.81 -30.81
CA TYR A 402 -14.25 1.05 -29.66
C TYR A 402 -13.06 0.16 -30.03
N ILE A 403 -13.11 -0.51 -31.19
CA ILE A 403 -12.02 -1.37 -31.67
C ILE A 403 -10.70 -0.61 -31.74
N LYS A 404 -10.71 0.60 -32.31
CA LYS A 404 -9.51 1.44 -32.40
C LYS A 404 -9.02 1.87 -31.03
N GLN A 405 -9.92 2.29 -30.15
CA GLN A 405 -9.59 2.76 -28.80
C GLN A 405 -8.99 1.63 -27.95
N ALA A 406 -9.62 0.45 -27.97
CA ALA A 406 -9.26 -0.71 -27.17
C ALA A 406 -8.19 -1.59 -27.81
N GLY A 407 -7.59 -1.20 -28.95
CA GLY A 407 -6.58 -2.00 -29.64
C GLY A 407 -7.06 -3.41 -29.96
N ILE A 408 -8.27 -3.55 -30.52
CA ILE A 408 -8.83 -4.86 -30.87
C ILE A 408 -8.61 -5.09 -32.36
N VAL A 409 -8.32 -6.33 -32.75
CA VAL A 409 -8.23 -6.76 -34.15
C VAL A 409 -9.24 -7.88 -34.37
N LEU A 410 -10.16 -7.72 -35.33
CA LEU A 410 -11.15 -8.76 -35.62
C LEU A 410 -10.58 -9.79 -36.60
N ALA A 411 -10.10 -10.93 -36.11
CA ALA A 411 -9.59 -12.02 -36.92
C ALA A 411 -10.69 -12.61 -37.82
N LYS A 412 -10.31 -13.13 -38.99
CA LYS A 412 -11.20 -13.87 -39.89
C LYS A 412 -11.05 -15.37 -39.67
N LYS A 413 -12.03 -16.14 -40.14
CA LYS A 413 -12.00 -17.61 -40.07
C LYS A 413 -10.74 -18.15 -40.74
N GLY A 414 -10.01 -19.03 -40.04
CA GLY A 414 -8.76 -19.62 -40.50
C GLY A 414 -7.51 -18.74 -40.34
N GLN A 415 -7.63 -17.53 -39.77
CA GLN A 415 -6.48 -16.76 -39.29
C GLN A 415 -6.17 -17.12 -37.85
N ASP A 416 -4.94 -16.84 -37.41
CA ASP A 416 -4.58 -16.90 -36.00
C ASP A 416 -5.33 -15.80 -35.21
N TYR A 417 -5.68 -16.13 -33.97
CA TYR A 417 -6.33 -15.23 -33.04
C TYR A 417 -5.89 -15.55 -31.61
N ASP A 418 -5.95 -14.56 -30.72
CA ASP A 418 -5.55 -14.69 -29.32
C ASP A 418 -6.70 -15.21 -28.45
N LEU A 419 -7.92 -14.78 -28.77
CA LEU A 419 -9.13 -15.08 -28.00
C LEU A 419 -10.34 -15.31 -28.91
N GLU A 420 -11.08 -16.39 -28.65
CA GLU A 420 -12.33 -16.70 -29.34
C GLU A 420 -13.53 -16.54 -28.40
N LEU A 421 -14.56 -15.88 -28.92
CA LEU A 421 -15.84 -15.68 -28.25
C LEU A 421 -16.86 -16.61 -28.90
N VAL A 422 -17.31 -17.62 -28.15
CA VAL A 422 -18.28 -18.60 -28.63
C VAL A 422 -19.64 -18.29 -28.02
N ALA A 423 -20.58 -17.90 -28.88
CA ALA A 423 -21.96 -17.63 -28.50
C ALA A 423 -22.78 -18.93 -28.50
N SER A 424 -23.44 -19.23 -27.37
CA SER A 424 -24.28 -20.41 -27.20
C SER A 424 -25.38 -20.15 -26.18
N HIS A 425 -26.64 -20.48 -26.51
CA HIS A 425 -27.78 -20.38 -25.59
C HIS A 425 -27.93 -19.02 -24.87
N GLY A 426 -27.65 -17.91 -25.55
CA GLY A 426 -27.73 -16.56 -24.98
C GLY A 426 -26.54 -16.17 -24.09
N LYS A 427 -25.50 -17.00 -24.02
CA LYS A 427 -24.27 -16.74 -23.27
C LYS A 427 -23.04 -16.73 -24.18
N ILE A 428 -21.99 -16.10 -23.71
CA ILE A 428 -20.67 -16.04 -24.34
C ILE A 428 -19.68 -16.78 -23.45
N SER A 429 -18.99 -17.74 -24.05
CA SER A 429 -17.82 -18.39 -23.48
C SER A 429 -16.55 -17.89 -24.17
N PHE A 430 -15.44 -17.84 -23.42
CA PHE A 430 -14.18 -17.30 -23.89
C PHE A 430 -13.14 -18.42 -24.01
N HIS A 431 -12.47 -18.50 -25.16
CA HIS A 431 -11.53 -19.57 -25.50
C HIS A 431 -10.17 -18.96 -25.81
N ARG A 432 -9.21 -19.14 -24.90
CA ARG A 432 -7.85 -18.60 -25.01
C ARG A 432 -7.01 -19.43 -25.98
N GLN A 433 -6.09 -18.79 -26.69
CA GLN A 433 -5.15 -19.47 -27.60
C GLN A 433 -3.68 -19.38 -27.21
N HIS A 434 -3.38 -18.67 -26.12
CA HIS A 434 -2.00 -18.42 -25.72
C HIS A 434 -1.25 -19.71 -25.36
N LYS A 435 -0.18 -20.04 -26.10
CA LYS A 435 0.54 -21.31 -25.99
C LYS A 435 1.10 -21.61 -24.60
N LEU A 436 1.57 -20.58 -23.87
CA LEU A 436 2.07 -20.74 -22.49
C LEU A 436 1.00 -21.27 -21.54
N VAL A 437 -0.28 -20.98 -21.81
CA VAL A 437 -1.39 -21.39 -20.94
C VAL A 437 -2.06 -22.65 -21.48
N THR A 438 -2.34 -22.71 -22.79
CA THR A 438 -3.08 -23.82 -23.40
C THR A 438 -2.31 -25.14 -23.43
N SER A 439 -1.00 -25.11 -23.16
CA SER A 439 -0.18 -26.32 -22.97
C SER A 439 -0.43 -27.02 -21.63
N HIS A 440 -1.01 -26.30 -20.65
CA HIS A 440 -1.18 -26.78 -19.27
C HIS A 440 -2.62 -26.68 -18.77
N LEU A 441 -3.43 -25.77 -19.34
CA LEU A 441 -4.81 -25.52 -18.95
C LEU A 441 -5.75 -25.61 -20.16
N GLU A 442 -7.02 -25.88 -19.88
CA GLU A 442 -8.06 -25.89 -20.89
C GLU A 442 -8.19 -24.53 -21.61
N ARG A 443 -8.45 -24.58 -22.92
CA ARG A 443 -8.66 -23.38 -23.75
C ARG A 443 -9.83 -22.54 -23.23
N ARG A 444 -10.90 -23.19 -22.75
CA ARG A 444 -12.09 -22.50 -22.27
C ARG A 444 -11.82 -21.87 -20.90
N ILE A 445 -12.16 -20.59 -20.77
CA ILE A 445 -12.27 -19.89 -19.49
C ILE A 445 -13.57 -20.35 -18.82
N ARG A 446 -13.51 -20.71 -17.54
CA ARG A 446 -14.62 -21.39 -16.82
C ARG A 446 -15.91 -20.56 -16.81
N HIS A 447 -15.79 -19.24 -16.71
CA HIS A 447 -16.93 -18.34 -16.56
C HIS A 447 -17.53 -17.95 -17.92
N GLU A 448 -18.87 -17.91 -17.95
CA GLU A 448 -19.66 -17.41 -19.09
C GLU A 448 -20.36 -16.12 -18.71
N VAL A 449 -20.61 -15.28 -19.72
CA VAL A 449 -21.26 -13.97 -19.55
C VAL A 449 -22.53 -13.93 -20.40
N ASP A 450 -23.57 -13.23 -19.95
CA ASP A 450 -24.76 -13.01 -20.76
C ASP A 450 -24.40 -12.27 -22.06
N ALA A 451 -24.91 -12.70 -23.20
CA ALA A 451 -24.57 -12.11 -24.50
C ALA A 451 -25.01 -10.64 -24.63
N ASN A 452 -25.88 -10.16 -23.75
CA ASN A 452 -26.31 -8.76 -23.66
C ASN A 452 -25.50 -7.93 -22.66
N ASP A 453 -24.67 -8.56 -21.81
CA ASP A 453 -23.76 -7.86 -20.90
C ASP A 453 -22.49 -7.43 -21.64
N ILE A 454 -22.67 -6.46 -22.54
CA ILE A 454 -21.64 -5.94 -23.45
C ILE A 454 -20.44 -5.38 -22.66
N ASP A 455 -20.69 -4.75 -21.51
CA ASP A 455 -19.63 -4.11 -20.71
C ASP A 455 -18.72 -5.17 -20.08
N THR A 456 -19.28 -6.23 -19.51
CA THR A 456 -18.48 -7.34 -18.98
C THR A 456 -17.72 -8.07 -20.10
N ILE A 457 -18.35 -8.31 -21.25
CA ILE A 457 -17.67 -8.94 -22.40
C ILE A 457 -16.47 -8.10 -22.86
N ARG A 458 -16.66 -6.79 -23.01
CA ARG A 458 -15.58 -5.85 -23.35
C ARG A 458 -14.47 -5.85 -22.30
N ARG A 459 -14.84 -5.91 -21.02
CA ARG A 459 -13.88 -5.99 -19.90
C ARG A 459 -13.04 -7.26 -19.97
N VAL A 460 -13.62 -8.42 -20.26
CA VAL A 460 -12.87 -9.69 -20.40
C VAL A 460 -11.86 -9.61 -21.56
N VAL A 461 -12.25 -9.07 -22.72
CA VAL A 461 -11.34 -8.89 -23.86
C VAL A 461 -10.18 -7.95 -23.51
N CYS A 462 -10.48 -6.80 -22.92
CA CYS A 462 -9.45 -5.83 -22.51
C CYS A 462 -8.54 -6.39 -21.41
N SER A 463 -9.09 -7.16 -20.45
CA SER A 463 -8.32 -7.80 -19.39
C SER A 463 -7.41 -8.89 -19.96
N SER A 464 -7.90 -9.69 -20.91
CA SER A 464 -7.08 -10.69 -21.62
C SER A 464 -5.88 -10.03 -22.32
N ARG A 465 -6.11 -8.91 -23.01
CA ARG A 465 -5.04 -8.15 -23.67
C ARG A 465 -3.98 -7.68 -22.68
N THR A 466 -4.40 -7.12 -21.54
CA THR A 466 -3.49 -6.64 -20.49
C THR A 466 -2.74 -7.80 -19.83
N PHE A 467 -3.45 -8.87 -19.48
CA PHE A 467 -2.91 -10.06 -18.85
C PHE A 467 -1.78 -10.68 -19.67
N TYR A 468 -2.05 -11.01 -20.94
CA TYR A 468 -1.04 -11.65 -21.79
C TYR A 468 0.10 -10.69 -22.16
N TYR A 469 -0.17 -9.39 -22.30
CA TYR A 469 0.90 -8.41 -22.50
C TYR A 469 1.91 -8.44 -21.35
N HIS A 470 1.43 -8.44 -20.09
CA HIS A 470 2.31 -8.44 -18.93
C HIS A 470 2.97 -9.80 -18.70
N LEU A 471 2.26 -10.90 -18.99
CA LEU A 471 2.78 -12.26 -18.86
C LEU A 471 3.96 -12.53 -19.81
N THR A 472 3.93 -12.01 -21.04
CA THR A 472 4.95 -12.30 -22.06
C THR A 472 5.95 -11.18 -22.25
N ARG A 473 6.04 -10.27 -21.28
CA ARG A 473 6.85 -9.08 -21.45
C ARG A 473 8.33 -9.40 -21.27
N GLN A 474 9.10 -9.23 -22.34
CA GLN A 474 10.55 -9.38 -22.29
C GLN A 474 11.24 -8.05 -22.00
N MET A 475 12.34 -8.09 -21.24
CA MET A 475 13.21 -6.92 -21.06
C MET A 475 13.96 -6.58 -22.35
N THR A 476 14.07 -5.28 -22.61
CA THR A 476 14.85 -4.71 -23.71
C THR A 476 16.36 -4.77 -23.45
N ASP A 477 16.78 -4.83 -22.19
CA ASP A 477 18.18 -4.96 -21.78
C ASP A 477 18.37 -6.24 -20.96
N LYS A 478 19.10 -7.22 -21.52
CA LYS A 478 19.36 -8.54 -20.89
C LYS A 478 20.69 -8.58 -20.13
N SER A 479 21.33 -7.42 -19.93
CA SER A 479 22.75 -7.35 -19.56
C SER A 479 23.08 -7.81 -18.14
N GLU A 480 22.12 -7.95 -17.23
CA GLU A 480 22.38 -8.41 -15.86
C GLU A 480 21.27 -9.35 -15.35
N GLN A 481 21.42 -10.66 -15.55
CA GLN A 481 20.71 -11.66 -14.74
C GLN A 481 21.29 -11.60 -13.32
N ALA A 482 20.77 -10.66 -12.53
CA ALA A 482 21.24 -10.32 -11.19
C ALA A 482 20.60 -11.17 -10.07
N CYS A 483 19.59 -11.98 -10.39
CA CYS A 483 18.85 -12.73 -9.38
C CYS A 483 18.55 -14.19 -9.72
N ARG A 484 18.57 -14.99 -8.66
CA ARG A 484 18.15 -16.39 -8.66
C ARG A 484 16.93 -16.54 -7.76
N ILE A 485 15.96 -17.34 -8.19
CA ILE A 485 14.73 -17.59 -7.43
C ILE A 485 14.68 -19.07 -7.07
N GLU A 486 14.34 -19.37 -5.83
CA GLU A 486 14.02 -20.71 -5.35
C GLU A 486 12.57 -20.78 -4.90
N LEU A 487 11.91 -21.89 -5.22
CA LEU A 487 10.59 -22.24 -4.70
C LEU A 487 10.72 -23.53 -3.89
N THR A 488 10.22 -23.54 -2.66
CA THR A 488 10.32 -24.69 -1.75
C THR A 488 8.98 -25.00 -1.10
N LYS A 489 8.77 -26.27 -0.73
CA LYS A 489 7.63 -26.65 0.11
C LYS A 489 7.88 -26.15 1.53
N LEU A 490 6.83 -25.75 2.23
CA LEU A 490 6.91 -25.33 3.62
C LEU A 490 6.20 -26.34 4.52
N GLU A 491 6.82 -26.66 5.64
CA GLU A 491 6.20 -27.45 6.70
C GLU A 491 6.16 -26.67 8.03
N PRO A 492 5.13 -26.89 8.85
CA PRO A 492 5.07 -26.33 10.19
C PRO A 492 6.10 -26.98 11.11
N GLU A 493 7.07 -26.20 11.59
CA GLU A 493 8.01 -26.61 12.63
C GLU A 493 7.59 -26.02 13.98
N TYR A 494 7.24 -26.91 14.92
CA TYR A 494 6.87 -26.54 16.28
C TYR A 494 8.11 -26.42 17.16
N THR A 495 8.41 -25.23 17.64
CA THR A 495 9.46 -25.04 18.64
C THR A 495 8.90 -25.27 20.04
N THR A 496 9.71 -25.73 20.99
CA THR A 496 9.30 -25.95 22.39
C THR A 496 8.81 -24.69 23.11
N SER A 497 8.95 -23.52 22.47
CA SER A 497 8.65 -22.19 22.99
C SER A 497 7.50 -21.47 22.27
N SER A 498 6.93 -22.03 21.19
CA SER A 498 5.85 -21.39 20.41
C SER A 498 4.62 -22.30 20.29
N GLU A 499 3.43 -21.75 20.53
CA GLU A 499 2.16 -22.47 20.28
C GLU A 499 1.82 -22.52 18.78
N GLU A 500 2.40 -21.62 17.98
CA GLU A 500 2.30 -21.65 16.52
C GLU A 500 3.58 -22.21 15.88
N PRO A 501 3.44 -23.05 14.83
CA PRO A 501 4.60 -23.55 14.11
C PRO A 501 5.16 -22.49 13.16
N ALA A 502 6.48 -22.37 13.12
CA ALA A 502 7.13 -21.60 12.07
C ALA A 502 7.08 -22.38 10.76
N LEU A 503 6.69 -21.74 9.65
CA LEU A 503 6.80 -22.36 8.34
C LEU A 503 8.27 -22.37 7.91
N VAL A 504 8.82 -23.57 7.71
CA VAL A 504 10.22 -23.76 7.30
C VAL A 504 10.30 -24.47 5.96
N PRO A 505 11.24 -24.07 5.09
CA PRO A 505 11.43 -24.70 3.79
C PRO A 505 11.96 -26.12 3.94
N ILE A 506 11.33 -27.06 3.23
CA ILE A 506 11.70 -28.47 3.16
C ILE A 506 11.93 -28.92 1.71
N GLY A 507 12.91 -29.80 1.54
CA GLY A 507 13.27 -30.36 0.24
C GLY A 507 14.09 -29.41 -0.65
N PRO A 508 14.42 -29.85 -1.88
CA PRO A 508 15.19 -29.05 -2.83
C PRO A 508 14.34 -27.94 -3.46
N ASN A 509 15.01 -26.98 -4.11
CA ASN A 509 14.35 -26.03 -5.00
C ASN A 509 13.55 -26.78 -6.08
N ILE A 510 12.26 -26.44 -6.20
CA ILE A 510 11.32 -27.04 -7.15
C ILE A 510 11.56 -26.51 -8.57
N ILE A 511 12.12 -25.30 -8.69
CA ILE A 511 12.46 -24.70 -9.99
C ILE A 511 13.77 -25.34 -10.50
N GLU A 512 13.66 -26.55 -11.06
CA GLU A 512 14.81 -27.27 -11.63
C GLU A 512 15.08 -26.90 -13.10
N ASN A 513 14.04 -26.60 -13.88
CA ASN A 513 14.13 -26.24 -15.31
C ASN A 513 13.11 -25.15 -15.65
N GLU A 514 13.45 -24.19 -16.50
CA GLU A 514 12.56 -23.09 -16.85
C GLU A 514 11.90 -23.31 -18.24
N PRO A 515 10.57 -23.27 -18.36
CA PRO A 515 9.57 -23.13 -17.29
C PRO A 515 9.37 -24.43 -16.48
N THR A 516 9.08 -24.31 -15.18
CA THR A 516 8.70 -25.45 -14.32
C THR A 516 7.18 -25.53 -14.23
N THR A 517 6.62 -26.74 -14.35
CA THR A 517 5.20 -27.01 -14.10
C THR A 517 5.03 -27.76 -12.79
N LEU A 518 4.22 -27.22 -11.90
CA LEU A 518 3.88 -27.84 -10.63
C LEU A 518 2.39 -28.16 -10.58
N VAL A 519 2.05 -29.39 -10.18
CA VAL A 519 0.70 -29.75 -9.76
C VAL A 519 0.59 -29.38 -8.29
N VAL A 520 -0.21 -28.38 -8.00
CA VAL A 520 -0.40 -27.85 -6.65
C VAL A 520 -1.48 -28.67 -5.93
N ASP A 521 -1.19 -29.06 -4.70
CA ASP A 521 -2.08 -29.70 -3.71
C ASP A 521 -2.25 -28.75 -2.49
N ASP A 522 -2.73 -29.26 -1.35
CA ASP A 522 -2.87 -28.46 -0.12
C ASP A 522 -1.52 -28.07 0.53
N THR A 523 -0.38 -28.31 -0.14
CA THR A 523 0.95 -27.92 0.35
C THR A 523 1.14 -26.40 0.28
N ILE A 524 1.74 -25.84 1.32
CA ILE A 524 2.16 -24.43 1.35
C ILE A 524 3.54 -24.31 0.73
N TYR A 525 3.78 -23.29 -0.11
CA TYR A 525 5.10 -23.04 -0.68
C TYR A 525 5.65 -21.69 -0.27
N GLY A 526 6.97 -21.58 -0.29
CA GLY A 526 7.74 -20.38 -0.01
C GLY A 526 8.71 -20.10 -1.13
N MET A 527 8.99 -18.82 -1.34
CA MET A 527 9.91 -18.35 -2.37
C MET A 527 11.08 -17.60 -1.74
N THR A 528 12.29 -17.89 -2.20
CA THR A 528 13.48 -17.11 -1.83
C THR A 528 14.09 -16.47 -3.07
N ILE A 529 14.28 -15.15 -3.05
CA ILE A 529 14.92 -14.39 -4.11
C ILE A 529 16.32 -14.01 -3.64
N TYR A 530 17.34 -14.43 -4.38
CA TYR A 530 18.74 -14.10 -4.12
C TYR A 530 19.18 -13.01 -5.07
N ASN A 531 19.79 -11.95 -4.53
CA ASN A 531 20.51 -10.96 -5.31
C ASN A 531 21.98 -11.36 -5.41
N GLU A 532 22.39 -11.80 -6.59
CA GLU A 532 23.76 -12.23 -6.87
C GLU A 532 24.63 -11.08 -7.40
N SER A 533 24.04 -9.90 -7.61
CA SER A 533 24.72 -8.71 -8.09
C SER A 533 25.33 -7.85 -6.97
N ALA A 534 26.15 -6.89 -7.38
CA ALA A 534 26.75 -5.88 -6.52
C ALA A 534 25.83 -4.66 -6.28
N ILE A 535 24.65 -4.62 -6.90
CA ILE A 535 23.71 -3.50 -6.80
C ILE A 535 22.52 -3.88 -5.94
N THR A 536 21.95 -2.86 -5.31
CA THR A 536 20.76 -2.97 -4.48
C THR A 536 19.50 -3.11 -5.34
N LEU A 537 18.61 -4.03 -4.98
CA LEU A 537 17.42 -4.37 -5.78
C LEU A 537 16.10 -4.10 -5.05
N TYR A 538 15.07 -3.78 -5.85
CA TYR A 538 13.70 -3.62 -5.43
C TYR A 538 12.84 -4.61 -6.22
N PRO A 539 12.68 -5.86 -5.73
CA PRO A 539 11.93 -6.88 -6.44
C PRO A 539 10.43 -6.58 -6.35
N PHE A 540 9.73 -6.78 -7.46
CA PHE A 540 8.28 -6.88 -7.51
C PHE A 540 7.93 -8.30 -7.93
N VAL A 541 7.04 -8.94 -7.20
CA VAL A 541 6.61 -10.32 -7.48
C VAL A 541 5.13 -10.30 -7.82
N PHE A 542 4.80 -10.77 -9.03
CA PHE A 542 3.43 -10.87 -9.51
C PHE A 542 3.06 -12.31 -9.80
N TYR A 543 1.88 -12.71 -9.34
CA TYR A 543 1.24 -13.96 -9.71
C TYR A 543 0.19 -13.69 -10.78
N PHE A 544 0.18 -14.54 -11.80
CA PHE A 544 -0.72 -14.44 -12.93
C PHE A 544 -1.64 -15.65 -12.90
N ASP A 545 -2.94 -15.44 -12.62
CA ASP A 545 -3.92 -16.50 -12.73
C ASP A 545 -4.63 -16.43 -14.09
N PRO A 546 -4.32 -17.35 -15.01
CA PRO A 546 -4.99 -17.35 -16.30
C PRO A 546 -6.46 -17.77 -16.19
N THR A 547 -6.92 -18.41 -15.10
CA THR A 547 -8.27 -18.95 -15.00
C THR A 547 -9.34 -17.86 -14.94
N ASP A 548 -9.02 -16.71 -14.35
CA ASP A 548 -9.88 -15.53 -14.25
C ASP A 548 -9.21 -14.23 -14.73
N LEU A 549 -7.96 -14.30 -15.21
CA LEU A 549 -7.15 -13.19 -15.73
C LEU A 549 -6.69 -12.21 -14.64
N THR A 550 -6.62 -12.65 -13.39
CA THR A 550 -6.10 -11.84 -12.29
C THR A 550 -4.57 -11.74 -12.34
N ILE A 551 -4.07 -10.56 -11.97
CA ILE A 551 -2.66 -10.32 -11.70
C ILE A 551 -2.60 -9.87 -10.25
N GLU A 552 -2.03 -10.69 -9.39
CA GLU A 552 -1.89 -10.41 -7.97
C GLU A 552 -0.47 -9.98 -7.66
N GLU A 553 -0.31 -8.92 -6.88
CA GLU A 553 0.98 -8.51 -6.34
C GLU A 553 1.25 -9.32 -5.06
N TRP A 554 2.17 -10.27 -5.13
CA TRP A 554 2.54 -11.11 -3.99
C TRP A 554 3.57 -10.45 -3.08
N TYR A 555 4.40 -9.57 -3.64
CA TYR A 555 5.34 -8.77 -2.88
C TYR A 555 5.41 -7.36 -3.47
N PRO A 556 4.76 -6.37 -2.82
CA PRO A 556 4.97 -4.98 -3.15
C PRO A 556 6.34 -4.55 -2.61
N ALA A 557 7.15 -3.91 -3.45
CA ALA A 557 8.32 -3.20 -2.92
C ALA A 557 7.85 -2.07 -1.99
N PRO A 558 8.52 -1.82 -0.85
CA PRO A 558 8.14 -0.73 0.04
C PRO A 558 8.20 0.59 -0.74
N PHE A 559 7.05 1.22 -1.01
CA PHE A 559 6.99 2.47 -1.73
C PHE A 559 6.63 3.60 -0.76
N SER A 560 7.48 4.61 -0.65
CA SER A 560 7.13 5.84 0.07
C SER A 560 6.31 6.74 -0.86
N LEU A 561 5.03 6.96 -0.55
CA LEU A 561 4.15 7.83 -1.33
C LEU A 561 4.43 9.33 -1.13
N ALA A 562 5.09 9.73 -0.02
CA ALA A 562 5.48 11.13 0.15
C ALA A 562 6.81 11.39 -0.55
N ARG A 563 6.79 12.27 -1.55
CA ARG A 563 8.01 12.88 -2.10
C ARG A 563 8.39 14.05 -1.22
N GLY A 564 9.59 14.00 -0.62
CA GLY A 564 10.27 15.22 -0.19
C GLY A 564 10.43 16.14 -1.39
N SER A 565 10.25 17.46 -1.20
CA SER A 565 10.30 18.42 -2.30
C SER A 565 11.65 18.41 -3.00
N ASP A 566 11.74 17.94 -4.25
CA ASP A 566 12.93 18.09 -5.09
C ASP A 566 12.69 19.09 -6.23
N LYS A 567 13.58 20.10 -6.24
CA LYS A 567 13.74 21.13 -7.29
C LYS A 567 15.01 20.91 -8.12
N SER A 568 15.66 19.75 -8.08
CA SER A 568 16.84 19.51 -8.93
C SER A 568 16.56 18.52 -10.04
N ALA A 569 16.41 19.07 -11.23
CA ALA A 569 16.65 18.38 -12.50
C ALA A 569 18.15 18.08 -12.66
N THR A 570 18.72 17.27 -11.77
CA THR A 570 20.05 16.64 -11.87
C THR A 570 20.07 15.53 -10.84
N GLY A 571 20.36 14.30 -11.27
CA GLY A 571 20.33 13.09 -10.44
C GLY A 571 21.09 13.26 -9.12
N SER A 572 20.38 13.00 -8.02
CA SER A 572 20.87 12.64 -6.69
C SER A 572 19.72 12.86 -5.69
N SER A 573 18.66 12.07 -5.79
CA SER A 573 17.65 11.97 -4.74
C SER A 573 18.11 10.91 -3.73
N ASN A 574 18.66 11.34 -2.59
CA ASN A 574 18.79 10.47 -1.40
C ASN A 574 17.39 10.29 -0.77
N HIS A 575 16.50 9.63 -1.50
CA HIS A 575 15.33 8.97 -0.93
C HIS A 575 15.79 7.56 -0.59
N THR A 576 16.21 7.34 0.66
CA THR A 576 16.47 5.99 1.15
C THR A 576 15.13 5.33 1.47
N VAL A 577 14.43 4.86 0.43
CA VAL A 577 13.57 3.70 0.62
C VAL A 577 14.51 2.59 1.07
N ASN A 578 14.36 2.08 2.30
CA ASN A 578 15.18 0.97 2.76
C ASN A 578 15.04 -0.18 1.75
N PRO A 579 16.12 -0.55 1.06
CA PRO A 579 16.00 -1.50 -0.03
C PRO A 579 15.73 -2.89 0.52
N PRO A 580 14.69 -3.58 0.03
CA PRO A 580 14.31 -4.89 0.54
C PRO A 580 15.33 -5.99 0.19
N LEU A 581 16.18 -5.81 -0.83
CA LEU A 581 17.13 -6.82 -1.28
C LEU A 581 18.51 -6.22 -1.58
N LEU A 582 19.40 -6.28 -0.58
CA LEU A 582 20.77 -5.78 -0.64
C LEU A 582 21.67 -6.63 -1.57
N PRO A 583 22.82 -6.11 -2.03
CA PRO A 583 23.81 -6.89 -2.77
C PRO A 583 24.19 -8.18 -2.03
N HIS A 584 24.28 -9.29 -2.77
CA HIS A 584 24.67 -10.60 -2.22
C HIS A 584 23.82 -11.08 -1.02
N SER A 585 22.55 -10.66 -0.97
CA SER A 585 21.59 -11.04 0.08
C SER A 585 20.39 -11.79 -0.49
N SER A 586 19.46 -12.19 0.39
CA SER A 586 18.25 -12.91 0.00
C SER A 586 17.01 -12.33 0.68
N LEU A 587 15.89 -12.37 -0.03
CA LEU A 587 14.55 -12.03 0.45
C LEU A 587 13.69 -13.30 0.45
N THR A 588 13.07 -13.62 1.58
CA THR A 588 12.14 -14.76 1.70
C THR A 588 10.69 -14.26 1.66
N ILE A 589 9.82 -14.99 0.97
CA ILE A 589 8.38 -14.73 0.86
C ILE A 589 7.69 -16.06 1.18
N GLY A 590 6.69 -16.07 2.05
CA GLY A 590 6.05 -17.30 2.54
C GLY A 590 6.67 -17.88 3.81
N HIS A 591 7.93 -17.53 4.12
CA HIS A 591 8.67 -18.05 5.28
C HIS A 591 9.74 -17.05 5.75
N GLY A 592 10.37 -17.31 6.89
CA GLY A 592 11.51 -16.50 7.37
C GLY A 592 11.11 -15.25 8.17
N ALA A 593 11.92 -14.19 8.11
CA ALA A 593 11.72 -12.95 8.88
C ALA A 593 10.86 -11.89 8.14
N SER A 594 10.45 -12.18 6.90
CA SER A 594 9.65 -11.33 6.01
C SER A 594 8.41 -12.08 5.53
N SER A 595 7.44 -12.32 6.42
CA SER A 595 6.42 -13.37 6.25
C SER A 595 5.06 -12.91 5.70
N GLY A 596 4.92 -12.62 4.40
CA GLY A 596 3.61 -12.82 3.75
C GLY A 596 3.43 -14.31 3.42
N VAL A 597 2.32 -14.97 3.78
CA VAL A 597 2.06 -16.40 3.44
C VAL A 597 1.59 -16.51 1.98
N LEU A 598 2.20 -17.39 1.18
CA LEU A 598 1.72 -17.74 -0.16
C LEU A 598 0.81 -18.98 -0.06
N ILE A 599 -0.51 -18.78 -0.11
CA ILE A 599 -1.48 -19.88 -0.20
C ILE A 599 -1.89 -20.05 -1.66
N TYR A 600 -1.55 -21.19 -2.24
CA TYR A 600 -1.88 -21.51 -3.62
C TYR A 600 -3.30 -22.10 -3.67
N THR A 601 -4.19 -21.54 -4.47
CA THR A 601 -5.57 -22.03 -4.60
C THR A 601 -5.93 -22.49 -6.02
N SER A 602 -4.97 -22.52 -6.96
CA SER A 602 -5.20 -22.94 -8.35
C SER A 602 -4.52 -24.26 -8.69
N ASN A 603 -5.20 -25.13 -9.43
CA ASN A 603 -4.77 -26.52 -9.72
C ASN A 603 -3.54 -26.64 -10.65
N THR A 604 -2.95 -25.54 -11.13
CA THR A 604 -1.72 -25.54 -11.95
C THR A 604 -1.09 -24.16 -11.96
N VAL A 605 0.15 -24.04 -11.47
CA VAL A 605 0.94 -22.80 -11.54
C VAL A 605 2.13 -22.98 -12.47
N LEU A 606 2.27 -22.07 -13.43
CA LEU A 606 3.40 -22.01 -14.35
C LEU A 606 4.45 -21.06 -13.75
N PHE A 607 5.64 -21.56 -13.47
CA PHE A 607 6.78 -20.72 -13.09
C PHE A 607 7.67 -20.50 -14.32
N GLN A 608 7.79 -19.25 -14.75
CA GLN A 608 8.71 -18.84 -15.80
C GLN A 608 9.63 -17.76 -15.24
N HIS A 609 10.94 -18.02 -15.21
CA HIS A 609 11.93 -16.97 -14.98
C HIS A 609 12.10 -16.20 -16.28
N GLU A 610 11.31 -15.15 -16.40
CA GLU A 610 11.87 -13.91 -16.91
C GLU A 610 11.76 -12.96 -15.73
N ALA A 611 12.78 -12.97 -14.85
CA ALA A 611 12.91 -11.95 -13.83
C ALA A 611 12.94 -10.58 -14.51
N SER A 612 11.78 -9.95 -14.64
CA SER A 612 11.65 -8.54 -15.01
C SER A 612 12.00 -7.72 -13.78
N ILE A 613 13.28 -7.77 -13.37
CA ILE A 613 13.80 -6.85 -12.38
C ILE A 613 14.04 -5.57 -13.12
N ALA A 614 13.15 -4.60 -12.90
CA ALA A 614 13.42 -3.26 -13.36
C ALA A 614 14.63 -2.69 -12.59
N LEU A 615 15.82 -2.94 -13.11
CA LEU A 615 17.08 -2.41 -12.60
C LEU A 615 17.15 -0.93 -12.96
N SER A 616 16.90 -0.07 -11.97
CA SER A 616 17.48 1.26 -12.00
C SER A 616 18.83 1.19 -11.28
N SER A 617 19.94 1.21 -12.01
CA SER A 617 21.15 1.74 -11.44
C SER A 617 20.92 3.24 -11.23
N LEU A 618 20.82 3.71 -9.98
CA LEU A 618 21.13 5.10 -9.65
C LEU A 618 22.66 5.24 -9.78
N GLY A 619 23.11 5.27 -11.04
CA GLY A 619 24.51 5.33 -11.43
C GLY A 619 24.87 6.75 -11.85
N HIS A 620 25.59 7.41 -10.94
CA HIS A 620 26.28 8.71 -10.98
C HIS A 620 25.48 9.98 -10.69
#